data_AF-A0A938A0X7-F1
#
_entry.id   AF-A0A938A0X7-F1
#
_cell.length_a   1.000
_cell.length_b   1.000
_cell.length_c   1.000
_cell.angle_alpha   90.00
_cell.angle_beta   90.00
_cell.angle_gamma   90.00
#
_symmetry.space_group_name_H-M   'P 1'
#
loop_
_entity.id
_entity.type
_entity.pdbx_description
1 polymer ?
#
loop_
_entity_poly.entity_id
_entity_poly.type
_entity_poly.pdbx_seq_one_letter_code
_entity_poly.pdbx_strand_id
1 'polypeptide(L)'
;MTRILADLPEEEIERLDLIAHEQGKSRAAVLREAVSAYTAKPASNKDWLEIGFGAWKDRTDICDSVEWQRRERAANTRPWDNDYPVVRAEFPDLFDEEDDREHERHLAWLAENGMKLGDGNLKPGALGRKRARK
;
A
#
# COMPACT_ATOMS: atom_id res chain seq x y z
N MET A 1 -33.25 -20.53 -16.20
CA MET A 1 -34.06 -20.87 -15.00
C MET A 1 -34.05 -22.38 -14.84
N THR A 2 -33.72 -22.87 -13.64
CA THR A 2 -33.81 -24.29 -13.27
C THR A 2 -35.01 -24.47 -12.34
N ARG A 3 -35.72 -25.61 -12.45
CA ARG A 3 -36.84 -25.95 -11.55
C ARG A 3 -36.30 -26.75 -10.39
N ILE A 4 -36.69 -26.40 -9.16
CA ILE A 4 -36.31 -27.07 -7.92
C ILE A 4 -37.59 -27.49 -7.22
N LEU A 5 -37.61 -28.70 -6.67
CA LEU A 5 -38.65 -29.15 -5.74
C LEU A 5 -38.11 -28.99 -4.33
N ALA A 6 -38.90 -28.39 -3.45
CA ALA A 6 -38.57 -28.20 -2.05
C ALA A 6 -39.78 -28.61 -1.23
N ASP A 7 -39.55 -29.44 -0.22
CA ASP A 7 -40.57 -29.83 0.73
C ASP A 7 -40.63 -28.78 1.84
N LEU A 8 -41.81 -28.20 2.04
CA LEU A 8 -42.09 -27.26 3.13
C LEU A 8 -43.30 -27.77 3.93
N PRO A 9 -43.32 -27.56 5.25
CA PRO A 9 -44.52 -27.79 6.06
C PRO A 9 -45.69 -26.92 5.56
N GLU A 10 -46.92 -27.43 5.68
CA GLU A 10 -48.14 -26.71 5.24
C GLU A 10 -48.25 -25.32 5.89
N GLU A 11 -47.92 -25.21 7.17
CA GLU A 11 -47.93 -23.95 7.93
C GLU A 11 -47.00 -22.89 7.31
N GLU A 12 -45.85 -23.30 6.77
CA GLU A 12 -44.90 -22.39 6.12
C GLU A 12 -45.38 -21.99 4.72
N ILE A 13 -46.14 -22.85 4.04
CA ILE A 13 -46.75 -22.53 2.75
C ILE A 13 -47.82 -21.44 2.93
N GLU A 14 -48.71 -21.61 3.92
CA GLU A 14 -49.74 -20.62 4.26
C GLU A 14 -49.13 -19.27 4.64
N ARG A 15 -48.08 -19.30 5.45
CA ARG A 15 -47.35 -18.08 5.84
C ARG A 15 -46.71 -17.39 4.65
N LEU A 16 -46.11 -18.13 3.72
CA LEU A 16 -45.53 -17.57 2.49
C LEU A 16 -46.60 -16.95 1.58
N ASP A 17 -47.79 -17.54 1.52
CA ASP A 17 -48.92 -16.98 0.76
C ASP A 17 -49.45 -15.69 1.39
N LEU A 18 -49.53 -15.63 2.71
CA LEU A 18 -49.89 -14.40 3.42
C LEU A 18 -48.90 -13.28 3.11
N ILE A 19 -47.60 -13.56 3.23
CA ILE A 19 -46.53 -12.60 2.93
C ILE A 19 -46.57 -12.16 1.45
N ALA A 20 -46.82 -13.09 0.54
CA ALA A 20 -46.94 -12.80 -0.89
C ALA A 20 -48.15 -11.89 -1.17
N HIS A 21 -49.28 -12.14 -0.53
CA HIS A 21 -50.50 -11.34 -0.64
C HIS A 21 -50.29 -9.92 -0.06
N GLU A 22 -49.72 -9.80 1.14
CA GLU A 22 -49.41 -8.52 1.79
C GLU A 22 -48.48 -7.65 0.93
N GLN A 23 -47.50 -8.26 0.27
CA GLN A 23 -46.53 -7.55 -0.58
C GLN A 23 -46.99 -7.38 -2.04
N GLY A 24 -48.14 -7.93 -2.42
CA GLY A 24 -48.63 -7.93 -3.81
C GLY A 24 -47.71 -8.66 -4.79
N LYS A 25 -46.94 -9.64 -4.32
CA LYS A 25 -45.95 -10.40 -5.10
C LYS A 25 -46.41 -11.84 -5.32
N SER A 26 -45.83 -12.52 -6.31
CA SER A 26 -45.98 -13.97 -6.42
C SER A 26 -45.16 -14.68 -5.34
N ARG A 27 -45.67 -15.81 -4.82
CA ARG A 27 -44.97 -16.68 -3.85
C ARG A 27 -43.54 -17.02 -4.29
N ALA A 28 -43.35 -17.31 -5.58
CA ALA A 28 -42.04 -17.59 -6.15
C ALA A 28 -41.09 -16.39 -6.15
N ALA A 29 -41.60 -15.15 -6.23
CA ALA A 29 -40.77 -13.95 -6.10
C ALA A 29 -40.27 -13.76 -4.66
N VAL A 30 -41.15 -13.97 -3.67
CA VAL A 30 -40.79 -13.94 -2.24
C VAL A 30 -39.70 -14.97 -1.94
N LEU A 31 -39.83 -16.20 -2.46
CA LEU A 31 -38.81 -17.24 -2.29
C LEU A 31 -37.47 -16.86 -2.95
N ARG A 32 -37.48 -16.25 -4.13
CA ARG A 32 -36.23 -15.78 -4.78
C ARG A 32 -35.54 -14.70 -3.97
N GLU A 33 -36.29 -13.77 -3.41
CA GLU A 33 -35.76 -12.72 -2.53
C GLU A 33 -35.17 -13.32 -1.25
N ALA A 34 -35.88 -14.26 -0.61
CA ALA A 34 -35.39 -14.96 0.58
C ALA A 34 -34.09 -15.73 0.31
N VAL A 35 -34.01 -16.47 -0.80
CA VAL A 35 -32.79 -17.18 -1.20
C VAL A 35 -31.66 -16.20 -1.49
N SER A 36 -31.95 -15.10 -2.18
CA SER A 36 -30.95 -14.06 -2.47
C SER A 36 -30.44 -13.38 -1.21
N ALA A 37 -31.31 -13.12 -0.23
CA ALA A 37 -30.92 -12.57 1.07
C ALA A 37 -30.10 -13.56 1.90
N TYR A 38 -30.40 -14.86 1.81
CA TYR A 38 -29.63 -15.91 2.47
C TYR A 38 -28.23 -16.07 1.87
N THR A 39 -28.09 -16.00 0.54
CA THR A 39 -26.79 -16.07 -0.13
C THR A 39 -26.00 -14.76 -0.09
N ALA A 40 -26.69 -13.62 0.08
CA ALA A 40 -26.05 -12.32 0.28
C ALA A 40 -25.47 -12.14 1.69
N LYS A 41 -25.85 -12.98 2.67
CA LYS A 41 -25.01 -13.12 3.86
C LYS A 41 -23.65 -13.60 3.37
N PRO A 42 -22.56 -12.84 3.58
CA PRO A 42 -21.25 -13.27 3.14
C PRO A 42 -21.04 -14.67 3.70
N ALA A 43 -20.66 -15.63 2.86
CA ALA A 43 -20.19 -16.93 3.30
C ALA A 43 -19.22 -16.67 4.45
N SER A 44 -19.69 -16.84 5.69
CA SER A 44 -19.11 -16.18 6.85
C SER A 44 -17.87 -16.92 7.33
N ASN A 45 -17.22 -17.66 6.44
CA ASN A 45 -15.93 -18.22 6.69
C ASN A 45 -14.91 -17.15 6.31
N LYS A 46 -14.79 -16.14 7.18
CA LYS A 46 -13.63 -15.26 7.23
C LYS A 46 -12.49 -15.92 8.02
N ASP A 47 -12.58 -17.21 8.32
CA ASP A 47 -11.54 -17.92 9.08
C ASP A 47 -10.20 -17.85 8.33
N TRP A 48 -10.21 -17.75 7.00
CA TRP A 48 -8.99 -17.52 6.21
C TRP A 48 -8.32 -16.16 6.50
N LEU A 49 -9.07 -15.13 6.90
CA LEU A 49 -8.51 -13.85 7.34
C LEU A 49 -7.83 -14.00 8.69
N GLU A 50 -8.43 -14.73 9.63
CA GLU A 50 -7.83 -15.05 10.93
C GLU A 50 -6.57 -15.92 10.77
N ILE A 51 -6.58 -16.87 9.83
CA ILE A 51 -5.42 -17.70 9.49
C ILE A 51 -4.31 -16.89 8.79
N GLY A 52 -4.69 -15.96 7.92
CA GLY A 52 -3.74 -15.13 7.16
C GLY A 52 -3.13 -14.00 7.98
N PHE A 53 -3.87 -13.46 8.95
CA PHE A 53 -3.42 -12.34 9.77
C PHE A 53 -2.28 -12.77 10.69
N GLY A 54 -1.08 -12.24 10.45
CA GLY A 54 0.09 -12.55 11.26
C GLY A 54 0.83 -13.83 10.87
N ALA A 55 0.45 -14.52 9.79
CA ALA A 55 1.14 -15.73 9.30
C ALA A 55 2.64 -15.55 9.05
N TRP A 56 3.09 -14.30 8.90
CA TRP A 56 4.48 -13.92 8.60
C TRP A 56 5.13 -13.13 9.74
N LYS A 57 4.42 -12.90 10.85
CA LYS A 57 4.87 -12.01 11.94
C LYS A 57 6.14 -12.51 12.62
N ASP A 58 6.23 -13.82 12.82
CA ASP A 58 7.31 -14.45 13.58
C ASP A 58 8.37 -15.12 12.68
N ARG A 59 8.28 -14.89 11.35
CA ARG A 59 9.29 -15.39 10.41
C ARG A 59 10.54 -14.51 10.49
N THR A 60 11.65 -15.11 10.91
CA THR A 60 12.95 -14.43 11.03
C THR A 60 13.84 -14.60 9.80
N ASP A 61 13.43 -15.42 8.83
CA ASP A 61 14.15 -15.67 7.59
C ASP A 61 13.84 -14.64 6.49
N ILE A 62 12.84 -13.79 6.70
CA ILE A 62 12.58 -12.59 5.91
C ILE A 62 13.02 -11.39 6.74
N CYS A 63 13.95 -10.61 6.20
CA CYS A 63 14.41 -9.36 6.83
C CYS A 63 13.25 -8.36 6.99
N ASP A 64 13.35 -7.47 7.98
CA ASP A 64 12.40 -6.38 8.14
C ASP A 64 12.29 -5.54 6.85
N SER A 65 11.07 -5.41 6.33
CA SER A 65 10.81 -4.71 5.06
C SER A 65 11.18 -3.22 5.09
N VAL A 66 11.06 -2.56 6.25
CA VAL A 66 11.42 -1.16 6.43
C VAL A 66 12.94 -1.01 6.44
N GLU A 67 13.64 -1.89 7.15
CA GLU A 67 15.11 -1.89 7.18
C GLU A 67 15.68 -2.17 5.78
N TRP A 68 15.13 -3.15 5.05
CA TRP A 68 15.49 -3.41 3.66
C TRP A 68 15.24 -2.18 2.77
N GLN A 69 14.05 -1.57 2.85
CA GLN A 69 13.73 -0.38 2.05
C GLN A 69 14.64 0.81 2.37
N ARG A 70 15.02 1.02 3.64
CA ARG A 70 15.95 2.08 4.04
C ARG A 70 17.32 1.86 3.41
N ARG A 71 17.83 0.63 3.48
CA ARG A 71 19.12 0.26 2.90
C ARG A 71 19.14 0.41 1.37
N GLU A 72 18.07 0.02 0.68
CA GLU A 72 17.94 0.21 -0.77
C GLU A 72 17.89 1.68 -1.18
N ARG A 73 17.24 2.54 -0.39
CA ARG A 73 17.26 3.99 -0.63
C ARG A 73 18.65 4.56 -0.40
N ALA A 74 19.32 4.14 0.68
CA ALA A 74 20.68 4.56 1.00
C ALA A 74 21.68 4.19 -0.11
N ALA A 75 21.56 3.00 -0.71
CA ALA A 75 22.41 2.57 -1.83
C ALA A 75 22.26 3.45 -3.10
N ASN A 76 21.15 4.20 -3.20
CA ASN A 76 20.91 5.14 -4.30
C ASN A 76 21.37 6.57 -4.00
N THR A 77 21.79 6.87 -2.78
CA THR A 77 22.37 8.17 -2.43
C THR A 77 23.67 8.39 -3.19
N ARG A 78 23.88 9.63 -3.65
CA ARG A 78 25.07 10.03 -4.39
C ARG A 78 25.95 10.96 -3.55
N PRO A 79 27.26 11.05 -3.84
CA PRO A 79 28.18 11.96 -3.13
C PRO A 79 27.78 13.44 -3.18
N TRP A 80 27.01 13.87 -4.18
CA TRP A 80 26.53 15.25 -4.29
C TRP A 80 25.13 15.47 -3.69
N ASP A 81 24.49 14.44 -3.16
CA ASP A 81 23.20 14.59 -2.49
C ASP A 81 23.38 15.24 -1.12
N ASN A 82 22.35 15.96 -0.66
CA ASN A 82 22.42 16.73 0.57
C ASN A 82 22.38 15.90 1.85
N ASP A 83 21.83 14.69 1.75
CA ASP A 83 21.72 13.72 2.83
C ASP A 83 22.90 12.73 2.84
N TYR A 84 23.82 12.79 1.88
CA TYR A 84 25.04 11.97 1.83
C TYR A 84 25.74 11.80 3.19
N PRO A 85 26.11 12.87 3.93
CA PRO A 85 26.84 12.69 5.20
C PRO A 85 26.03 11.96 6.28
N VAL A 86 24.70 12.05 6.23
CA VAL A 86 23.81 11.35 7.17
C VAL A 86 23.73 9.87 6.78
N VAL A 87 23.48 9.58 5.50
CA VAL A 87 23.35 8.21 4.98
C VAL A 87 24.68 7.46 5.07
N ARG A 88 25.80 8.13 4.80
CA ARG A 88 27.16 7.59 4.94
C ARG A 88 27.48 7.16 6.37
N ALA A 89 26.98 7.89 7.36
CA ALA A 89 27.16 7.56 8.78
C ALA A 89 26.27 6.38 9.22
N GLU A 90 25.06 6.26 8.65
CA GLU A 90 24.11 5.18 8.97
C GLU A 90 24.47 3.86 8.28
N PHE A 91 24.93 3.90 7.02
CA PHE A 91 25.27 2.74 6.19
C PHE A 91 26.69 2.83 5.63
N PRO A 92 27.73 2.71 6.49
CA PRO A 92 29.10 2.96 6.08
C PRO A 92 29.66 1.92 5.10
N ASP A 93 29.00 0.77 4.97
CA ASP A 93 29.34 -0.34 4.10
C ASP A 93 28.83 -0.18 2.66
N LEU A 94 27.94 0.78 2.42
CA LEU A 94 27.39 1.06 1.08
C LEU A 94 28.23 2.06 0.27
N PHE A 95 29.20 2.71 0.89
CA PHE A 95 30.01 3.77 0.28
C PHE A 95 31.49 3.45 0.43
N ASP A 96 32.28 3.87 -0.54
CA ASP A 96 33.73 3.69 -0.53
C ASP A 96 34.49 5.00 -0.32
N GLU A 97 35.81 4.92 -0.32
CA GLU A 97 36.67 6.10 -0.16
C GLU A 97 36.61 7.05 -1.35
N GLU A 98 36.23 6.58 -2.55
CA GLU A 98 36.11 7.44 -3.72
C GLU A 98 34.85 8.30 -3.60
N ASP A 99 33.73 7.74 -3.11
CA ASP A 99 32.52 8.50 -2.79
C ASP A 99 32.83 9.65 -1.82
N ASP A 100 33.63 9.39 -0.77
CA ASP A 100 34.04 10.41 0.20
C ASP A 100 34.90 11.52 -0.46
N ARG A 101 35.82 11.15 -1.37
CA ARG A 101 36.63 12.13 -2.14
C ARG A 101 35.77 12.95 -3.10
N GLU A 102 34.80 12.33 -3.77
CA GLU A 102 33.86 13.02 -4.67
C GLU A 102 32.98 14.01 -3.89
N HIS A 103 32.53 13.63 -2.69
CA HIS A 103 31.79 14.53 -1.80
C HIS A 103 32.61 15.78 -1.45
N GLU A 104 33.87 15.61 -1.06
CA GLU A 104 34.78 16.73 -0.77
C GLU A 104 34.99 17.65 -1.99
N ARG A 105 35.19 17.06 -3.17
CA ARG A 105 35.31 17.83 -4.43
C ARG A 105 34.04 18.60 -4.73
N HIS A 106 32.87 18.01 -4.50
CA HIS A 106 31.59 18.69 -4.70
C HIS A 106 31.41 19.85 -3.74
N LEU A 107 31.75 19.67 -2.46
CA LEU A 107 31.71 20.76 -1.46
C LEU A 107 32.65 21.91 -1.83
N ALA A 108 33.87 21.61 -2.30
CA ALA A 108 34.80 22.62 -2.77
C ALA A 108 34.26 23.41 -3.98
N TRP A 109 33.67 22.71 -4.96
CA TRP A 109 33.03 23.33 -6.11
C TRP A 109 31.83 24.20 -5.72
N LEU A 110 30.99 23.74 -4.79
CA LEU A 110 29.87 24.53 -4.26
C LEU A 110 30.38 25.83 -3.62
N ALA A 111 31.41 25.73 -2.77
CA ALA A 111 32.02 26.89 -2.11
C ALA A 111 32.60 27.90 -3.10
N GLU A 112 33.30 27.44 -4.14
CA GLU A 112 33.84 28.27 -5.22
C GLU A 112 32.72 29.04 -5.96
N ASN A 113 31.56 28.41 -6.12
CA ASN A 113 30.39 29.01 -6.78
C ASN A 113 29.47 29.76 -5.81
N GLY A 114 29.85 29.90 -4.53
CA GLY A 114 29.04 30.57 -3.51
C GLY A 114 27.72 29.85 -3.17
N MET A 115 27.63 28.55 -3.48
CA MET A 115 26.49 27.68 -3.20
C MET A 115 26.77 26.79 -1.99
N LYS A 116 25.72 26.25 -1.38
CA LYS A 116 25.76 25.28 -0.29
C LYS A 116 25.16 23.95 -0.74
N LEU A 117 25.53 22.88 -0.04
CA LEU A 117 24.96 21.56 -0.27
C LEU A 117 23.43 21.62 -0.06
N GLY A 118 22.67 21.17 -1.05
CA GLY A 118 21.21 21.27 -1.07
C GLY A 118 20.64 22.49 -1.81
N ASP A 119 21.44 23.49 -2.18
CA ASP A 119 20.96 24.66 -2.97
C ASP A 119 20.51 24.27 -4.38
N GLY A 120 20.95 23.13 -4.91
CA GLY A 120 20.49 22.57 -6.19
C GLY A 120 19.17 21.79 -6.10
N ASN A 121 18.74 21.39 -4.89
CA ASN A 121 17.55 20.58 -4.65
C ASN A 121 16.28 21.44 -4.47
N LEU A 122 16.29 22.62 -5.09
CA LEU A 122 15.20 23.58 -5.09
C LEU A 122 14.05 23.03 -5.93
N LYS A 123 12.83 23.02 -5.37
CA LYS A 123 11.59 22.70 -6.11
C LYS A 123 11.61 23.43 -7.47
N PRO A 124 11.16 22.82 -8.57
CA PRO A 124 11.14 23.47 -9.87
C PRO A 124 10.40 24.82 -9.74
N GLY A 125 11.17 25.93 -9.90
CA GLY A 125 10.68 27.30 -9.75
C GLY A 125 11.39 28.17 -8.69
N ALA A 126 12.22 27.61 -7.80
CA ALA A 126 12.83 28.39 -6.71
C ALA A 126 14.22 29.01 -7.02
N LEU A 127 14.87 28.62 -8.12
CA LEU A 127 16.05 29.34 -8.62
C LEU A 127 15.62 30.56 -9.44
N GLY A 128 15.45 31.70 -8.75
CA GLY A 128 15.42 33.00 -9.40
C GLY A 128 16.65 33.14 -10.29
N ARG A 129 16.44 33.42 -11.58
CA ARG A 129 17.45 33.50 -12.63
C ARG A 129 18.69 34.29 -12.16
N LYS A 130 19.73 33.58 -11.73
CA LYS A 130 21.07 34.13 -11.59
C LYS A 130 22.06 33.19 -12.26
N ARG A 131 21.87 32.98 -13.57
CA ARG A 131 23.01 32.68 -14.44
C ARG A 131 23.59 33.99 -14.95
N ALA A 132 24.62 34.46 -14.24
CA ALA A 132 25.67 35.33 -14.74
C ALA A 132 26.94 34.85 -13.99
N ARG A 133 28.06 34.51 -14.64
CA ARG A 133 28.77 35.29 -15.65
C ARG A 133 29.56 34.41 -16.64
N LYS A 134 29.80 35.06 -17.79
CA LYS A 134 30.86 34.93 -18.81
C LYS A 134 31.87 33.81 -18.68
#